data_AF-A0A0P9Y3M8-F1
#
_entry.id   AF-A0A0P9Y3M8-F1
#
_cell.length_a   1.000
_cell.length_b   1.000
_cell.length_c   1.000
_cell.angle_alpha   90.00
_cell.angle_beta   90.00
_cell.angle_gamma   90.00
#
_symmetry.space_group_name_H-M   'P 1'
#
loop_
_entity.id
_entity.type
_entity.pdbx_description
1 polymer ?
#
loop_
_entity_poly.entity_id
_entity_poly.type
_entity_poly.pdbx_seq_one_letter_code
_entity_poly.pdbx_strand_id
1 'polypeptide(L)'
;MMNTRFISIPFLLLAMSGTAMAADCPALLQGELPKLRSKENIDLCQRYAGKPMVVVNTASFCGFAPQFKGLEELSQRYKAQGLEVLGVPSNDFKQEAKDGEETAKVCYVNYGVTFTMTEPQAVRGDDATHLFKVLAEQSSAPRWNFYKYVVDRQGNVVANFSSMTKPDDPDLIAAIEKAIASKP
;
A
#
# COMPACT_ATOMS: atom_id res chain seq x y z
N MET A 1 0.30 -65.28 46.20
CA MET A 1 0.54 -63.83 46.36
C MET A 1 1.28 -63.33 45.12
N MET A 2 0.64 -62.50 44.30
CA MET A 2 1.25 -61.37 43.57
C MET A 2 0.17 -60.73 42.71
N ASN A 3 -0.16 -59.48 43.01
CA ASN A 3 -1.20 -58.70 42.35
C ASN A 3 -0.51 -57.49 41.70
N THR A 4 -0.25 -57.56 40.39
CA THR A 4 0.41 -56.49 39.63
C THR A 4 -0.63 -55.47 39.18
N ARG A 5 -0.55 -54.25 39.71
CA ARG A 5 -1.39 -53.13 39.30
C ARG A 5 -0.71 -52.35 38.18
N PHE A 6 -1.34 -52.30 37.01
CA PHE A 6 -0.97 -51.40 35.92
C PHE A 6 -1.44 -49.98 36.24
N ILE A 7 -0.53 -49.01 36.22
CA ILE A 7 -0.83 -47.58 36.35
C ILE A 7 -0.76 -46.96 34.97
N SER A 8 -1.91 -46.55 34.44
CA SER A 8 -2.02 -45.80 33.19
C SER A 8 -1.75 -44.32 33.44
N ILE A 9 -0.72 -43.76 32.79
CA ILE A 9 -0.40 -42.33 32.84
C ILE A 9 -1.16 -41.63 31.69
N PRO A 10 -2.02 -40.63 31.96
CA PRO A 10 -2.72 -39.92 30.89
C PRO A 10 -1.78 -38.94 30.18
N PHE A 11 -1.68 -39.08 28.86
CA PHE A 11 -0.93 -38.18 27.99
C PHE A 11 -1.76 -36.89 27.80
N LEU A 12 -1.35 -35.81 28.46
CA LEU A 12 -1.99 -34.50 28.36
C LEU A 12 -1.55 -33.83 27.04
N LEU A 13 -2.41 -33.82 26.02
CA LEU A 13 -2.18 -33.04 24.80
C LEU A 13 -2.23 -31.54 25.14
N LEU A 14 -1.07 -30.89 25.16
CA LEU A 14 -0.94 -29.44 25.27
C LEU A 14 -1.26 -28.82 23.90
N ALA A 15 -2.50 -28.33 23.72
CA ALA A 15 -2.87 -27.53 22.56
C ALA A 15 -2.11 -26.19 22.61
N MET A 16 -1.09 -26.04 21.75
CA MET A 16 -0.43 -24.76 21.54
C MET A 16 -1.38 -23.86 20.74
N SER A 17 -2.21 -23.09 21.44
CA SER A 17 -2.96 -21.99 20.86
C SER A 17 -1.98 -20.87 20.50
N GLY A 18 -1.56 -20.82 19.23
CA GLY A 18 -0.82 -19.68 18.71
C GLY A 18 -1.71 -18.44 18.76
N THR A 19 -1.38 -17.48 19.60
CA THR A 19 -1.98 -16.15 19.56
C THR A 19 -1.49 -15.47 18.29
N ALA A 20 -2.36 -15.37 17.28
CA ALA A 20 -2.16 -14.42 16.20
C ALA A 20 -2.20 -13.02 16.84
N MET A 21 -1.03 -12.38 16.99
CA MET A 21 -0.96 -10.97 17.30
C MET A 21 -1.63 -10.24 16.12
N ALA A 22 -2.78 -9.60 16.36
CA ALA A 22 -3.28 -8.61 15.43
C ALA A 22 -2.20 -7.52 15.35
N ALA A 23 -1.61 -7.30 14.18
CA ALA A 23 -0.68 -6.20 13.99
C ALA A 23 -1.41 -4.91 14.38
N ASP A 24 -0.88 -4.17 15.35
CA ASP A 24 -1.42 -2.87 15.71
C ASP A 24 -1.48 -1.98 14.47
N CYS A 25 -2.56 -1.23 14.33
CA CYS A 25 -2.79 -0.37 13.18
C CYS A 25 -1.74 0.74 13.10
N PRO A 26 -0.86 0.78 12.09
CA PRO A 26 0.12 1.86 11.97
C PRO A 26 -0.58 3.22 11.84
N ALA A 27 -0.02 4.27 12.46
CA ALA A 27 -0.56 5.63 12.41
C ALA A 27 -0.79 6.11 10.97
N LEU A 28 0.08 5.69 10.04
CA LEU A 28 -0.03 5.95 8.60
C LEU A 28 -1.34 5.44 7.99
N LEU A 29 -1.85 4.31 8.47
CA LEU A 29 -2.98 3.57 7.88
C LEU A 29 -4.30 3.82 8.61
N GLN A 30 -4.35 4.81 9.49
CA GLN A 30 -5.60 5.16 10.18
C GLN A 30 -6.56 5.90 9.23
N GLY A 31 -7.79 5.40 9.15
CA GLY A 31 -8.85 5.99 8.34
C GLY A 31 -9.14 5.25 7.04
N GLU A 32 -9.99 5.86 6.22
CA GLU A 32 -10.48 5.26 4.99
C GLU A 32 -10.35 6.22 3.80
N LEU A 33 -10.25 5.66 2.60
CA LEU A 33 -10.31 6.42 1.35
C LEU A 33 -11.38 5.86 0.41
N PRO A 34 -12.17 6.70 -0.28
CA PRO A 34 -13.17 6.24 -1.23
C PRO A 34 -12.51 5.48 -2.40
N LYS A 35 -13.03 4.31 -2.74
CA LYS A 35 -12.48 3.45 -3.80
C LYS A 35 -12.99 3.89 -5.18
N LEU A 36 -12.09 4.01 -6.15
CA LEU A 36 -12.46 4.39 -7.51
C LEU A 36 -13.45 3.38 -8.13
N ARG A 37 -14.52 3.88 -8.75
CA ARG A 37 -15.62 3.07 -9.35
C ARG A 37 -16.39 2.20 -8.35
N SER A 38 -16.36 2.52 -7.06
CA SER A 38 -17.17 1.83 -6.05
C SER A 38 -17.87 2.84 -5.14
N LYS A 39 -18.96 2.39 -4.50
CA LYS A 39 -19.56 3.11 -3.37
C LYS A 39 -18.91 2.76 -2.03
N GLU A 40 -17.96 1.84 -2.05
CA GLU A 40 -17.23 1.37 -0.87
C GLU A 40 -16.01 2.24 -0.58
N ASN A 41 -15.66 2.31 0.69
CA ASN A 41 -14.39 2.85 1.14
C ASN A 41 -13.35 1.73 1.31
N ILE A 42 -12.08 2.11 1.20
CA ILE A 42 -10.93 1.28 1.54
C ILE A 42 -10.54 1.64 2.97
N ASP A 43 -10.85 0.77 3.93
CA ASP A 43 -10.21 0.82 5.25
C ASP A 43 -8.72 0.50 5.06
N LEU A 44 -7.87 1.52 5.23
CA LEU A 44 -6.44 1.42 4.94
C LEU A 44 -5.76 0.42 5.87
N CYS A 45 -6.19 0.37 7.12
CA CYS A 45 -5.61 -0.50 8.11
C CYS A 45 -5.93 -1.96 7.84
N GLN A 46 -7.22 -2.26 7.67
CA GLN A 46 -7.69 -3.60 7.33
C GLN A 46 -7.07 -4.10 6.01
N ARG A 47 -6.89 -3.20 5.04
CA ARG A 47 -6.37 -3.54 3.73
C ARG A 47 -4.85 -3.75 3.69
N TYR A 48 -4.10 -2.97 4.47
CA TYR A 48 -2.65 -2.82 4.29
C TYR A 48 -1.77 -3.03 5.53
N ALA A 49 -2.32 -3.16 6.74
CA ALA A 49 -1.49 -3.41 7.93
C ALA A 49 -0.63 -4.67 7.76
N GLY A 50 0.65 -4.59 8.14
CA GLY A 50 1.61 -5.68 8.00
C GLY A 50 2.10 -5.95 6.57
N LYS A 51 1.75 -5.10 5.59
CA LYS A 51 2.16 -5.26 4.18
C LYS A 51 3.13 -4.16 3.75
N PRO A 52 4.15 -4.48 2.95
CA PRO A 52 4.95 -3.48 2.27
C PRO A 52 4.09 -2.79 1.20
N MET A 53 4.26 -1.48 1.05
CA MET A 53 3.47 -0.69 0.12
C MET A 53 4.31 0.20 -0.78
N VAL A 54 3.79 0.46 -1.98
CA VAL A 54 4.09 1.66 -2.77
C VAL A 54 2.84 2.52 -2.81
N VAL A 55 2.92 3.73 -2.25
CA VAL A 55 1.86 4.75 -2.37
C VAL A 55 2.30 5.76 -3.42
N VAL A 56 1.46 6.04 -4.41
CA VAL A 56 1.77 6.95 -5.51
C VAL A 56 0.63 7.94 -5.74
N ASN A 57 0.92 9.25 -5.73
CA ASN A 57 -0.07 10.22 -6.20
C ASN A 57 -0.06 10.25 -7.72
N THR A 58 -1.22 10.16 -8.36
CA THR A 58 -1.33 10.02 -9.83
C THR A 58 -2.14 11.15 -10.43
N ALA A 59 -2.07 11.28 -11.76
CA ALA A 59 -2.85 12.26 -12.53
C ALA A 59 -3.10 11.76 -13.94
N SER A 60 -4.34 11.85 -14.42
CA SER A 60 -4.75 11.37 -15.75
C SER A 60 -4.07 12.08 -16.93
N PHE A 61 -3.88 13.40 -16.84
CA PHE A 61 -3.38 14.25 -17.94
C PHE A 61 -1.96 14.78 -17.69
N CYS A 62 -1.18 14.03 -16.91
CA CYS A 62 0.21 14.34 -16.61
C CYS A 62 1.15 13.69 -17.62
N GLY A 63 2.25 14.36 -17.96
CA GLY A 63 3.31 13.79 -18.84
C GLY A 63 3.97 12.52 -18.29
N PHE A 64 3.81 12.24 -17.00
CA PHE A 64 4.27 11.01 -16.35
C PHE A 64 3.23 9.89 -16.32
N ALA A 65 2.02 10.11 -16.85
CA ALA A 65 0.98 9.07 -16.94
C ALA A 65 1.43 7.75 -17.60
N PRO A 66 2.34 7.74 -18.59
CA PRO A 66 2.90 6.48 -19.10
C PRO A 66 3.57 5.58 -18.05
N GLN A 67 3.97 6.11 -16.88
CA GLN A 67 4.51 5.32 -15.78
C GLN A 67 3.50 4.35 -15.16
N PHE A 68 2.19 4.51 -15.39
CA PHE A 68 1.19 3.53 -14.95
C PHE A 68 1.52 2.11 -15.40
N LYS A 69 2.07 1.94 -16.63
CA LYS A 69 2.48 0.63 -17.13
C LYS A 69 3.59 0.00 -16.29
N GLY A 70 4.63 0.78 -15.97
CA GLY A 70 5.72 0.30 -15.14
C GLY A 70 5.30 0.05 -13.69
N LEU A 71 4.36 0.85 -13.15
CA LEU A 71 3.78 0.62 -11.83
C LEU A 71 2.94 -0.66 -11.80
N GLU A 72 2.21 -0.96 -12.87
CA GLU A 72 1.46 -2.20 -13.01
C GLU A 72 2.40 -3.41 -13.10
N GLU A 73 3.45 -3.34 -13.92
CA GLU A 73 4.47 -4.39 -14.01
C GLU A 73 5.15 -4.66 -12.66
N LEU A 74 5.49 -3.60 -11.93
CA LEU A 74 6.05 -3.67 -10.58
C LEU A 74 5.05 -4.32 -9.61
N SER A 75 3.78 -3.91 -9.66
CA SER A 75 2.72 -4.52 -8.84
C SER A 75 2.61 -6.02 -9.10
N GLN A 76 2.55 -6.44 -10.37
CA GLN A 76 2.47 -7.86 -10.73
C GLN A 76 3.71 -8.64 -10.31
N ARG A 77 4.91 -8.07 -10.52
CA ARG A 77 6.19 -8.70 -10.19
C ARG A 77 6.29 -9.09 -8.72
N TYR A 78 5.88 -8.19 -7.82
CA TYR A 78 6.03 -8.36 -6.38
C TYR A 78 4.74 -8.81 -5.66
N LYS A 79 3.64 -9.01 -6.39
CA LYS A 79 2.34 -9.43 -5.82
C LYS A 79 2.44 -10.68 -4.96
N ALA A 80 3.14 -11.72 -5.44
CA ALA A 80 3.33 -12.97 -4.71
C ALA A 80 4.16 -12.82 -3.42
N GLN A 81 4.92 -11.73 -3.31
CA GLN A 81 5.73 -11.38 -2.14
C GLN A 81 4.97 -10.46 -1.16
N GLY A 82 3.71 -10.15 -1.48
CA GLY A 82 2.82 -9.36 -0.63
C GLY A 82 2.95 -7.85 -0.79
N LEU A 83 3.63 -7.36 -1.84
CA LEU A 83 3.65 -5.93 -2.15
C LEU A 83 2.26 -5.44 -2.56
N GLU A 84 1.86 -4.31 -1.99
CA GLU A 84 0.65 -3.61 -2.34
C GLU A 84 0.99 -2.28 -3.00
N VAL A 85 0.29 -1.96 -4.09
CA VAL A 85 0.39 -0.64 -4.72
C VAL A 85 -0.95 0.08 -4.54
N LEU A 86 -0.89 1.31 -4.04
CA LEU A 86 -2.04 2.21 -3.88
C LEU A 86 -1.82 3.45 -4.72
N GLY A 87 -2.61 3.61 -5.78
CA GLY A 87 -2.67 4.83 -6.56
C GLY A 87 -3.70 5.80 -6.00
N VAL A 88 -3.29 7.06 -5.82
CA VAL A 88 -4.13 8.13 -5.30
C VAL A 88 -4.19 9.24 -6.35
N PRO A 89 -5.19 9.23 -7.24
CA PRO A 89 -5.47 10.33 -8.17
C PRO A 89 -5.56 11.67 -7.41
N SER A 90 -5.04 12.75 -7.98
CA SER A 90 -5.11 14.06 -7.32
C SER A 90 -5.05 15.23 -8.29
N ASN A 91 -5.97 16.17 -8.11
CA ASN A 91 -5.99 17.41 -8.87
C ASN A 91 -5.16 18.54 -8.23
N ASP A 92 -4.41 18.28 -7.15
CA ASP A 92 -3.62 19.30 -6.47
C ASP A 92 -2.53 19.91 -7.38
N PHE A 93 -2.12 19.19 -8.43
CA PHE A 93 -1.19 19.67 -9.45
C PHE A 93 -1.87 20.02 -10.78
N LYS A 94 -3.21 20.15 -10.78
CA LYS A 94 -4.04 20.63 -11.89
C LYS A 94 -3.95 19.80 -13.17
N GLN A 95 -3.82 18.47 -13.04
CA GLN A 95 -3.68 17.54 -14.18
C GLN A 95 -4.54 16.28 -14.04
N GLU A 96 -5.44 16.23 -13.05
CA GLU A 96 -6.37 15.11 -12.92
C GLU A 96 -7.64 15.35 -13.73
N ALA A 97 -8.31 14.25 -14.10
CA ALA A 97 -9.62 14.32 -14.71
C ALA A 97 -10.65 14.95 -13.75
N LYS A 98 -11.73 15.48 -14.33
CA LYS A 98 -12.77 16.20 -13.58
C LYS A 98 -13.65 15.29 -12.73
N ASP A 99 -13.74 14.01 -13.11
CA ASP A 99 -14.57 13.02 -12.46
C ASP A 99 -13.88 11.65 -12.39
N GLY A 100 -14.41 10.80 -11.52
CA GLY A 100 -13.90 9.45 -11.28
C GLY A 100 -14.08 8.52 -12.47
N GLU A 101 -15.07 8.75 -13.36
CA GLU A 101 -15.30 7.91 -14.53
C GLU A 101 -14.17 8.05 -15.54
N GLU A 102 -13.80 9.29 -15.89
CA GLU A 102 -12.69 9.56 -16.80
C GLU A 102 -11.35 9.17 -16.16
N THR A 103 -11.17 9.42 -14.85
CA THR A 103 -10.00 8.94 -14.10
C THR A 103 -9.84 7.43 -14.26
N ALA A 104 -10.93 6.69 -14.07
CA ALA A 104 -10.91 5.24 -14.13
C ALA A 104 -10.70 4.70 -15.55
N LYS A 105 -11.25 5.38 -16.56
CA LYS A 105 -10.96 5.06 -17.96
C LYS A 105 -9.47 5.22 -18.24
N VAL A 106 -8.85 6.29 -17.77
CA VAL A 106 -7.41 6.50 -17.98
C VAL A 106 -6.60 5.41 -17.28
N CYS A 107 -6.76 5.20 -15.97
CA CYS A 107 -5.90 4.25 -15.27
C CYS A 107 -6.20 2.78 -15.66
N TYR A 108 -7.46 2.37 -15.70
CA TYR A 108 -7.82 0.96 -15.92
C TYR A 108 -7.92 0.58 -17.39
N VAL A 109 -8.52 1.42 -18.24
CA VAL A 109 -8.74 1.07 -19.65
C VAL A 109 -7.53 1.41 -20.50
N ASN A 110 -6.99 2.64 -20.39
CA ASN A 110 -5.89 3.05 -21.26
C ASN A 110 -4.54 2.45 -20.82
N TYR A 111 -4.34 2.24 -19.52
CA TYR A 111 -3.07 1.76 -18.97
C TYR A 111 -3.12 0.36 -18.36
N GLY A 112 -4.30 -0.25 -18.18
CA GLY A 112 -4.41 -1.62 -17.70
C GLY A 112 -4.07 -1.81 -16.22
N VAL A 113 -4.14 -0.75 -15.41
CA VAL A 113 -3.88 -0.82 -13.98
C VAL A 113 -4.83 -1.81 -13.31
N THR A 114 -4.31 -2.66 -12.43
CA THR A 114 -5.10 -3.61 -11.63
C THR A 114 -4.89 -3.43 -10.12
N PHE A 115 -3.88 -2.67 -9.71
CA PHE A 115 -3.71 -2.28 -8.32
C PHE A 115 -4.80 -1.29 -7.86
N THR A 116 -4.92 -1.11 -6.54
CA THR A 116 -6.03 -0.34 -5.96
C THR A 116 -5.88 1.15 -6.27
N MET A 117 -6.95 1.78 -6.76
CA MET A 117 -7.05 3.22 -6.95
C MET A 117 -8.16 3.81 -6.07
N THR A 118 -7.93 5.02 -5.55
CA THR A 118 -8.95 5.80 -4.85
C THR A 118 -9.69 6.73 -5.81
N GLU A 119 -10.84 7.26 -5.40
CA GLU A 119 -11.35 8.51 -5.98
C GLU A 119 -10.32 9.64 -5.78
N PRO A 120 -10.32 10.72 -6.60
CA PRO A 120 -9.38 11.82 -6.45
C PRO A 120 -9.34 12.41 -5.03
N GLN A 121 -8.15 12.53 -4.46
CA GLN A 121 -7.91 13.05 -3.10
C GLN A 121 -6.98 14.26 -3.11
N ALA A 122 -7.05 15.05 -2.04
CA ALA A 122 -6.01 16.03 -1.70
C ALA A 122 -4.80 15.30 -1.11
N VAL A 123 -3.61 15.62 -1.63
CA VAL A 123 -2.33 14.98 -1.31
C VAL A 123 -1.29 15.97 -0.77
N ARG A 124 -1.58 17.28 -0.79
CA ARG A 124 -0.70 18.31 -0.23
C ARG A 124 -1.48 19.49 0.37
N GLY A 125 -0.81 20.24 1.24
CA GLY A 125 -1.40 21.39 1.93
C GLY A 125 -2.30 20.98 3.09
N ASP A 126 -3.07 21.94 3.62
CA ASP A 126 -3.87 21.76 4.84
C ASP A 126 -5.00 20.74 4.66
N ASP A 127 -5.50 20.61 3.44
CA ASP A 127 -6.57 19.67 3.06
C ASP A 127 -6.06 18.26 2.76
N ALA A 128 -4.75 18.02 2.79
CA ALA A 128 -4.20 16.69 2.53
C ALA A 128 -4.85 15.63 3.44
N THR A 129 -5.15 14.48 2.86
CA THR A 129 -5.64 13.32 3.61
C THR A 129 -4.68 12.92 4.73
N HIS A 130 -5.18 12.27 5.78
CA HIS A 130 -4.36 11.79 6.89
C HIS A 130 -3.15 10.97 6.40
N LEU A 131 -3.38 10.05 5.46
CA LEU A 131 -2.33 9.27 4.80
C LEU A 131 -1.19 10.17 4.29
N PHE A 132 -1.51 11.21 3.50
CA PHE A 132 -0.49 12.09 2.92
C PHE A 132 0.15 13.04 3.93
N LYS A 133 -0.57 13.43 5.00
CA LYS A 133 0.00 14.19 6.12
C LYS A 133 1.08 13.37 6.82
N VAL A 134 0.79 12.12 7.17
CA VAL A 134 1.76 11.23 7.83
C VAL A 134 2.93 10.87 6.90
N LEU A 135 2.69 10.62 5.61
CA LEU A 135 3.78 10.41 4.63
C LEU A 135 4.71 11.63 4.54
N ALA A 136 4.14 12.83 4.58
CA ALA A 136 4.90 14.08 4.54
C ALA A 136 5.69 14.31 5.82
N GLU A 137 5.11 14.01 7.00
CA GLU A 137 5.78 14.12 8.31
C GLU A 137 6.95 13.16 8.44
N GLN A 138 6.79 11.91 7.98
CA GLN A 138 7.88 10.92 8.02
C GLN A 138 8.98 11.20 6.97
N SER A 139 8.66 11.99 5.93
CA SER A 139 9.60 12.22 4.83
C SER A 139 9.43 13.60 4.18
N SER A 140 8.60 13.72 3.15
CA SER A 140 8.33 14.97 2.44
C SER A 140 7.01 14.90 1.70
N ALA A 141 6.28 16.02 1.64
CA ALA A 141 5.07 16.14 0.82
C ALA A 141 5.36 15.95 -0.67
N PRO A 142 4.39 15.47 -1.48
CA PRO A 142 4.60 15.30 -2.91
C PRO A 142 4.85 16.65 -3.56
N ARG A 143 5.87 16.71 -4.42
CA ARG A 143 6.25 17.95 -5.13
C ARG A 143 5.60 18.06 -6.51
N TRP A 144 5.14 16.93 -7.05
CA TRP A 144 4.46 16.83 -8.33
C TRP A 144 3.68 15.50 -8.42
N ASN A 145 2.99 15.26 -9.52
CA ASN A 145 2.34 13.98 -9.84
C ASN A 145 3.36 12.85 -10.00
N PHE A 146 2.97 11.61 -9.72
CA PHE A 146 3.81 10.41 -9.76
C PHE A 146 4.98 10.43 -8.75
N TYR A 147 4.79 11.10 -7.62
CA TYR A 147 5.66 10.95 -6.45
C TYR A 147 5.35 9.62 -5.78
N LYS A 148 6.38 8.91 -5.31
CA LYS A 148 6.25 7.54 -4.83
C LYS A 148 6.82 7.45 -3.42
N TYR A 149 6.09 6.80 -2.54
CA TYR A 149 6.57 6.44 -1.20
C TYR A 149 6.65 4.93 -1.12
N VAL A 150 7.78 4.42 -0.64
CA VAL A 150 7.91 3.00 -0.29
C VAL A 150 7.80 2.88 1.22
N VAL A 151 6.88 2.02 1.66
CA VAL A 151 6.51 1.85 3.07
C VAL A 151 6.75 0.40 3.48
N ASP A 152 7.38 0.19 4.64
CA ASP A 152 7.59 -1.14 5.20
C ASP A 152 6.33 -1.72 5.86
N ARG A 153 6.41 -2.95 6.40
CA ARG A 153 5.29 -3.63 7.04
C ARG A 153 4.79 -2.96 8.32
N GLN A 154 5.59 -2.07 8.91
CA GLN A 154 5.28 -1.36 10.16
C GLN A 154 4.62 0.00 9.86
N GLY A 155 4.51 0.39 8.59
CA GLY A 155 4.00 1.70 8.20
C GLY A 155 5.04 2.81 8.25
N ASN A 156 6.34 2.49 8.23
CA ASN A 156 7.40 3.49 8.10
C ASN A 156 7.78 3.71 6.64
N VAL A 157 7.99 4.97 6.25
CA VAL A 157 8.55 5.32 4.94
C VAL A 157 10.03 4.93 4.90
N VAL A 158 10.38 3.96 4.04
CA VAL A 158 11.79 3.52 3.86
C VAL A 158 12.53 4.34 2.81
N ALA A 159 11.80 4.90 1.84
CA ALA A 159 12.30 5.77 0.80
C ALA A 159 11.16 6.52 0.11
N ASN A 160 11.48 7.63 -0.56
CA ASN A 160 10.56 8.31 -1.45
C ASN A 160 11.26 8.76 -2.73
N PHE A 161 10.49 8.94 -3.80
CA PHE A 161 11.00 9.14 -5.14
C PHE A 161 10.19 10.18 -5.91
N SER A 162 10.89 11.04 -6.63
CA SER A 162 10.28 12.07 -7.47
C SER A 162 9.61 11.48 -8.71
N SER A 163 8.86 12.33 -9.43
CA SER A 163 8.25 11.99 -10.72
C SER A 163 9.26 11.50 -11.77
N MET A 164 10.52 11.94 -11.67
CA MET A 164 11.58 11.58 -12.63
C MET A 164 12.07 10.14 -12.45
N THR A 165 11.95 9.59 -11.23
CA THR A 165 12.31 8.21 -10.95
C THR A 165 11.27 7.30 -11.59
N LYS A 166 11.71 6.47 -12.53
CA LYS A 166 10.83 5.53 -13.24
C LYS A 166 10.51 4.32 -12.36
N PRO A 167 9.41 3.59 -12.65
CA PRO A 167 9.07 2.38 -11.89
C PRO A 167 10.11 1.26 -11.94
N ASP A 168 10.94 1.23 -12.97
CA ASP A 168 12.03 0.26 -13.17
C ASP A 168 13.39 0.77 -12.69
N ASP A 169 13.44 1.92 -12.02
CA ASP A 169 14.66 2.49 -11.48
C ASP A 169 15.27 1.56 -10.40
N PRO A 170 16.58 1.25 -10.47
CA PRO A 170 17.24 0.36 -9.52
C PRO A 170 17.08 0.78 -8.05
N ASP A 171 17.08 2.08 -7.76
CA ASP A 171 16.97 2.58 -6.37
C ASP A 171 15.55 2.36 -5.82
N LEU A 172 14.53 2.53 -6.67
CA LEU A 172 13.15 2.22 -6.31
C LEU A 172 12.95 0.72 -6.09
N ILE A 173 13.50 -0.12 -6.97
CA ILE A 173 13.46 -1.58 -6.84
C ILE A 173 14.12 -2.02 -5.52
N ALA A 174 15.31 -1.51 -5.21
CA ALA A 174 16.03 -1.84 -3.98
C ALA A 174 15.24 -1.43 -2.72
N ALA A 175 14.59 -0.25 -2.74
CA ALA A 175 13.74 0.18 -1.63
C ALA A 175 12.53 -0.75 -1.43
N ILE A 176 11.90 -1.19 -2.51
CA ILE A 176 10.77 -2.13 -2.47
C ILE A 176 11.19 -3.48 -1.89
N GLU A 177 12.32 -4.02 -2.34
CA GLU A 177 12.85 -5.28 -1.82
C GLU A 177 13.19 -5.19 -0.34
N LYS A 178 13.74 -4.04 0.10
CA LYS A 178 13.96 -3.74 1.53
C LYS A 178 12.64 -3.72 2.31
N ALA A 179 11.60 -3.07 1.79
CA ALA A 179 10.29 -3.06 2.43
C ALA A 179 9.68 -4.46 2.51
N ILE A 180 9.79 -5.27 1.46
CA ILE A 180 9.31 -6.66 1.44
C ILE A 180 10.01 -7.52 2.49
N ALA A 181 11.32 -7.33 2.65
CA ALA A 181 12.15 -8.04 3.62
C ALA A 181 11.95 -7.57 5.08
N SER A 182 11.25 -6.47 5.33
CA SER A 182 10.91 -6.04 6.69
C SER A 182 10.06 -7.09 7.41
N LYS A 183 10.26 -7.24 8.73
CA LYS A 183 9.49 -8.17 9.57
C LYS A 183 8.22 -7.48 10.02
N PRO A 184 7.02 -8.09 9.98
CA PRO A 184 5.76 -7.50 10.45
C PRO A 184 5.83 -6.97 11.88
#